data_AF-A0A8K0D9W9-F1
#
_entry.id   AF-A0A8K0D9W9-F1
#
_cell.length_a   1.000
_cell.length_b   1.000
_cell.length_c   1.000
_cell.angle_alpha   90.00
_cell.angle_beta   90.00
_cell.angle_gamma   90.00
#
_symmetry.space_group_name_H-M   'P 1'
#
loop_
_entity.id
_entity.type
_entity.pdbx_description
1 polymer ?
#
loop_
_entity_poly.entity_id
_entity_poly.type
_entity_poly.pdbx_seq_one_letter_code
_entity_poly.pdbx_strand_id
1 'polypeptide(L)'
;MNKVLSSSLKIASKLLQDNSISPSELTNACLQRAKNNSKYNAFITLTEPEARKQAEESSERFKNQKTLSELDGITIAMKDNFCTSGIRTTCAAKMLENFIPTYNATVYDRLSKAGTVLIGKCNLDQYAMGSGTIDSIYGPTKNVWGYSDDPNDFFIAGGSSGGCAVAVATGACFAAVGSDTGGSTRNPASYCGLVGLKPTYGLVSRLGLIPLVNSMDVPGILSRTVDDCVSVLNVIAGHDPKDSTSFTKPYRRIRLPPANKMSIKGLKIGLPVEYYCQDLSDEVLETWNWVAQLLEENGAVVKEVSLPHTEYSIVCYSILNQCEVASNMARYDGIEFGFRADENISTEKLYATSRSIGFNEVVRNRILTGNYFLLTRNYDKYFNKALKVRRLISSDFDKVWEDVQLLLTPTTLSTAPKYKDFVNKTNRDQCALQDYCTQPANMAGIPAVSIPIKLSNSGMPLSLQLMGRNLSEPMLLALAKYIENIVAFPQYSTRLL
;
A
#
# COMPACT_ATOMS: atom_id res chain seq x y z
N MET A 1 20.79 19.47 3.11
CA MET A 1 19.45 18.87 3.33
C MET A 1 18.98 17.96 2.20
N ASN A 2 19.07 18.32 0.91
CA ASN A 2 18.61 17.44 -0.19
C ASN A 2 19.19 16.01 -0.14
N LYS A 3 20.49 15.85 0.15
CA LYS A 3 21.14 14.53 0.37
C LYS A 3 20.47 13.72 1.49
N VAL A 4 20.02 14.36 2.56
CA VAL A 4 19.33 13.71 3.68
C VAL A 4 17.94 13.24 3.26
N LEU A 5 17.17 14.09 2.57
CA LEU A 5 15.83 13.74 2.07
C LEU A 5 15.85 12.58 1.07
N SER A 6 16.96 12.42 0.35
CA SER A 6 17.18 11.32 -0.58
C SER A 6 17.86 10.09 0.04
N SER A 7 18.19 10.12 1.33
CA SER A 7 18.80 8.99 2.05
C SER A 7 17.74 8.04 2.64
N SER A 8 18.17 6.94 3.26
CA SER A 8 17.26 6.03 3.97
C SER A 8 16.76 6.63 5.29
N LEU A 9 15.64 6.11 5.79
CA LEU A 9 15.11 6.45 7.11
C LEU A 9 16.18 6.20 8.18
N LYS A 10 16.87 5.05 8.12
CA LYS A 10 17.94 4.74 9.09
C LYS A 10 19.07 5.76 9.10
N ILE A 11 19.47 6.28 7.94
CA ILE A 11 20.51 7.33 7.86
C ILE A 11 19.99 8.63 8.49
N ALA A 12 18.77 9.05 8.15
CA ALA A 12 18.18 10.25 8.75
C ALA A 12 18.03 10.13 10.28
N SER A 13 17.57 8.97 10.77
CA SER A 13 17.46 8.67 12.20
C SER A 13 18.82 8.78 12.91
N LYS A 14 19.88 8.23 12.31
CA LYS A 14 21.24 8.37 12.84
C LYS A 14 21.69 9.83 12.88
N LEU A 15 21.46 10.62 11.83
CA LEU A 15 21.82 12.04 11.82
C LEU A 15 21.09 12.85 12.90
N LEU A 16 19.84 12.51 13.22
CA LEU A 16 19.11 13.09 14.34
C LEU A 16 19.73 12.69 15.69
N GLN A 17 20.06 11.41 15.87
CA GLN A 17 20.70 10.90 17.10
C GLN A 17 22.08 11.53 17.33
N ASP A 18 22.84 11.75 16.26
CA ASP A 18 24.15 12.39 16.29
C ASP A 18 24.06 13.93 16.41
N ASN A 19 22.84 14.49 16.56
CA ASN A 19 22.55 15.94 16.56
C ASN A 19 23.13 16.70 15.35
N SER A 20 23.35 16.01 14.23
CA SER A 20 23.87 16.59 12.99
C SER A 20 22.79 17.38 12.22
N ILE A 21 21.52 17.05 12.48
CA ILE A 21 20.33 17.79 12.06
C ILE A 21 19.30 17.71 13.20
N SER A 22 18.37 18.66 13.25
CA SER A 22 17.23 18.62 14.17
C SER A 22 15.96 18.07 13.52
N PRO A 23 15.01 17.51 14.30
CA PRO A 23 13.69 17.12 13.80
C PRO A 23 12.94 18.27 13.11
N SER A 24 13.05 19.50 13.64
CA SER A 24 12.44 20.69 13.03
C SER A 24 13.03 21.04 11.66
N GLU A 25 14.35 20.97 11.50
CA GLU A 25 15.00 21.19 10.20
C GLU A 25 14.59 20.12 9.18
N LEU A 26 14.57 18.84 9.59
CA LEU A 26 14.17 17.73 8.74
C LEU A 26 12.71 17.88 8.28
N THR A 27 11.82 18.21 9.22
CA THR A 27 10.38 18.39 8.96
C THR A 27 10.12 19.55 8.02
N ASN A 28 10.75 20.71 8.26
CA ASN A 28 10.60 21.88 7.38
C ASN A 28 11.07 21.56 5.95
N ALA A 29 12.15 20.81 5.81
CA ALA A 29 12.65 20.40 4.51
C ALA A 29 11.72 19.42 3.79
N CYS A 30 11.12 18.47 4.52
CA CYS A 30 10.12 17.54 4.00
C CYS A 30 8.85 18.27 3.55
N LEU A 31 8.34 19.21 4.35
CA LEU A 31 7.18 20.05 4.00
C LEU A 31 7.46 20.89 2.74
N GLN A 32 8.64 21.50 2.65
CA GLN A 32 9.03 22.26 1.46
C GLN A 32 9.14 21.34 0.23
N ARG A 33 9.69 20.13 0.40
CA ARG A 33 9.75 19.13 -0.68
C ARG A 33 8.35 18.73 -1.14
N ALA A 34 7.40 18.54 -0.24
CA ALA A 34 6.00 18.25 -0.57
C ALA A 34 5.38 19.38 -1.41
N LYS A 35 5.55 20.64 -1.00
CA LYS A 35 5.04 21.82 -1.73
C LYS A 35 5.65 21.96 -3.12
N ASN A 36 6.97 21.83 -3.24
CA ASN A 36 7.68 21.93 -4.51
C ASN A 36 7.28 20.81 -5.50
N ASN A 37 6.77 19.69 -5.00
CA ASN A 37 6.32 18.55 -5.79
C ASN A 37 4.79 18.43 -5.90
N SER A 38 4.05 19.51 -5.61
CA SER A 38 2.58 19.55 -5.68
C SER A 38 2.02 19.14 -7.04
N LYS A 39 2.78 19.33 -8.13
CA LYS A 39 2.42 18.88 -9.49
C LYS A 39 2.13 17.37 -9.61
N TYR A 40 2.70 16.54 -8.72
CA TYR A 40 2.44 15.10 -8.69
C TYR A 40 1.20 14.72 -7.88
N ASN A 41 0.61 15.69 -7.16
CA ASN A 41 -0.63 15.54 -6.40
C ASN A 41 -0.61 14.35 -5.41
N ALA A 42 0.45 14.27 -4.60
CA ALA A 42 0.67 13.19 -3.64
C ALA A 42 -0.18 13.32 -2.37
N PHE A 43 -0.57 14.54 -1.99
CA PHE A 43 -1.24 14.84 -0.72
C PHE A 43 -2.59 15.52 -0.96
N ILE A 44 -3.62 15.06 -0.23
CA ILE A 44 -4.92 15.75 -0.12
C ILE A 44 -4.86 16.83 0.95
N THR A 45 -4.19 16.55 2.06
CA THR A 45 -4.04 17.47 3.19
C THR A 45 -2.61 17.44 3.68
N LEU A 46 -1.90 18.57 3.61
CA LEU A 46 -0.65 18.74 4.36
C LEU A 46 -0.98 19.15 5.80
N THR A 47 -0.31 18.54 6.77
CA THR A 47 -0.57 18.76 8.20
C THR A 47 0.45 19.74 8.79
N GLU A 48 0.79 20.82 8.06
CA GLU A 48 1.89 21.73 8.41
C GLU A 48 1.91 22.21 9.86
N PRO A 49 0.80 22.72 10.45
CA PRO A 49 0.83 23.18 11.83
C PRO A 49 1.14 22.05 12.82
N GLU A 50 0.50 20.90 12.64
CA GLU A 50 0.70 19.72 13.48
C GLU A 50 2.09 19.12 13.29
N ALA A 51 2.59 19.05 12.05
CA ALA A 51 3.92 18.54 11.73
C ALA A 51 5.01 19.37 12.41
N ARG A 52 4.90 20.71 12.36
CA ARG A 52 5.85 21.61 13.02
C ARG A 52 5.81 21.45 14.53
N LYS A 53 4.62 21.37 15.13
CA LYS A 53 4.46 21.13 16.57
C LYS A 53 5.09 19.80 17.00
N GLN A 54 4.79 18.70 16.30
CA GLN A 54 5.37 17.38 16.58
C GLN A 54 6.90 17.38 16.45
N ALA A 55 7.43 18.13 15.48
CA ALA A 55 8.87 18.28 15.27
C ALA A 55 9.55 19.13 16.35
N GLU A 56 8.90 20.17 16.86
CA GLU A 56 9.38 20.96 18.00
C GLU A 56 9.42 20.11 19.27
N GLU A 57 8.34 19.37 19.56
CA GLU A 57 8.28 18.43 20.68
C GLU A 57 9.37 17.36 20.58
N SER A 58 9.62 16.82 19.37
CA SER A 58 10.72 15.89 19.12
C SER A 58 12.08 16.56 19.35
N SER A 59 12.28 17.78 18.85
CA SER A 59 13.54 18.52 19.03
C SER A 59 13.84 18.75 20.52
N GLU A 60 12.84 19.05 21.34
CA GLU A 60 12.99 19.13 22.79
C GLU A 60 13.33 17.78 23.42
N ARG A 61 12.76 16.67 22.94
CA ARG A 61 13.14 15.33 23.40
C ARG A 61 14.59 14.98 23.06
N PHE A 62 15.08 15.34 21.86
CA PHE A 62 16.49 15.16 21.50
C PHE A 62 17.43 15.97 22.39
N LYS A 63 17.15 17.28 22.61
CA LYS A 63 17.94 18.14 23.51
C LYS A 63 18.04 17.56 24.92
N ASN A 64 16.95 16.98 25.41
CA ASN A 64 16.86 16.42 26.76
C ASN A 64 17.26 14.93 26.84
N GLN A 65 17.71 14.31 25.74
CA GLN A 65 18.04 12.88 25.66
C GLN A 65 16.87 11.94 26.07
N LYS A 66 15.64 12.31 25.72
CA LYS A 66 14.38 11.59 26.04
C LYS A 66 13.64 11.15 24.78
N THR A 67 14.36 10.67 23.77
CA THR A 67 13.76 10.20 22.52
C THR A 67 12.86 8.98 22.76
N LEU A 68 11.74 8.91 22.05
CA LEU A 68 10.71 7.88 22.24
C LEU A 68 11.02 6.57 21.52
N SER A 69 11.68 6.65 20.37
CA SER A 69 12.04 5.48 19.57
C SER A 69 13.11 5.80 18.52
N GLU A 70 13.50 4.81 17.71
CA GLU A 70 14.33 5.02 16.52
C GLU A 70 13.66 5.86 15.42
N LEU A 71 12.34 6.06 15.50
CA LEU A 71 11.56 6.87 14.58
C LEU A 71 11.22 8.26 15.14
N ASP A 72 11.70 8.63 16.33
CA ASP A 72 11.41 9.95 16.90
C ASP A 72 11.96 11.06 16.00
N GLY A 73 11.09 11.99 15.58
CA GLY A 73 11.42 13.08 14.67
C GLY A 73 11.45 12.70 13.18
N ILE A 74 11.26 11.42 12.85
CA ILE A 74 11.18 10.97 11.46
C ILE A 74 9.83 11.32 10.85
N THR A 75 9.88 11.86 9.63
CA THR A 75 8.69 12.25 8.88
C THR A 75 8.04 11.07 8.16
N ILE A 76 6.73 10.92 8.36
CA ILE A 76 5.90 9.90 7.73
C ILE A 76 4.69 10.53 7.04
N ALA A 77 4.10 9.81 6.09
CA ALA A 77 2.81 10.15 5.52
C ALA A 77 1.80 9.02 5.72
N MET A 78 0.51 9.34 5.61
CA MET A 78 -0.54 8.36 5.83
C MET A 78 -1.62 8.48 4.78
N LYS A 79 -2.06 7.37 4.18
CA LYS A 79 -3.17 7.38 3.23
C LYS A 79 -4.43 7.98 3.84
N ASP A 80 -5.19 8.75 3.07
CA ASP A 80 -6.33 9.51 3.59
C ASP A 80 -7.60 8.67 3.88
N ASN A 81 -7.45 7.35 3.99
CA ASN A 81 -8.46 6.43 4.52
C ASN A 81 -8.11 5.91 5.93
N PHE A 82 -7.06 6.43 6.57
CA PHE A 82 -6.80 6.22 8.00
C PHE A 82 -7.28 7.43 8.79
N CYS A 83 -8.12 7.18 9.79
CA CYS A 83 -8.63 8.20 10.69
C CYS A 83 -7.51 8.77 11.56
N THR A 84 -7.50 10.09 11.66
CA THR A 84 -6.54 10.88 12.44
C THR A 84 -7.34 11.95 13.17
N SER A 85 -7.39 11.89 14.50
CA SER A 85 -8.20 12.77 15.33
C SER A 85 -7.84 14.24 15.07
N GLY A 86 -8.85 15.07 14.78
CA GLY A 86 -8.66 16.49 14.49
C GLY A 86 -8.05 16.79 13.11
N ILE A 87 -7.75 15.77 12.30
CA ILE A 87 -7.20 15.92 10.94
C ILE A 87 -8.16 15.27 9.94
N ARG A 88 -8.57 16.06 8.95
CA ARG A 88 -9.51 15.67 7.90
C ARG A 88 -9.15 14.32 7.26
N THR A 89 -10.15 13.46 7.09
CA THR A 89 -10.02 12.11 6.50
C THR A 89 -11.13 11.92 5.48
N THR A 90 -10.79 11.95 4.19
CA THR A 90 -11.78 12.12 3.11
C THR A 90 -11.99 10.88 2.26
N CYS A 91 -11.09 9.90 2.33
CA CYS A 91 -11.06 8.78 1.39
C CYS A 91 -11.07 9.23 -0.09
N ALA A 92 -10.55 10.43 -0.39
CA ALA A 92 -10.63 11.05 -1.71
C ALA A 92 -12.07 11.18 -2.24
N ALA A 93 -13.05 11.34 -1.35
CA ALA A 93 -14.47 11.30 -1.68
C ALA A 93 -15.22 12.55 -1.24
N LYS A 94 -16.18 12.98 -2.07
CA LYS A 94 -17.10 14.07 -1.71
C LYS A 94 -17.90 13.73 -0.46
N MET A 95 -18.30 12.46 -0.33
CA MET A 95 -19.02 11.96 0.83
C MET A 95 -18.32 12.25 2.18
N LEU A 96 -16.99 12.33 2.22
CA LEU A 96 -16.23 12.59 3.44
C LEU A 96 -15.33 13.83 3.32
N GLU A 97 -15.59 14.73 2.36
CA GLU A 97 -14.69 15.84 2.04
C GLU A 97 -14.36 16.74 3.24
N ASN A 98 -15.30 16.86 4.18
CA ASN A 98 -15.21 17.66 5.41
C ASN A 98 -15.20 16.81 6.70
N PHE A 99 -15.04 15.48 6.58
CA PHE A 99 -15.05 14.61 7.76
C PHE A 99 -13.76 14.76 8.57
N ILE A 100 -13.92 15.15 9.84
CA ILE A 100 -12.84 15.23 10.82
C ILE A 100 -13.11 14.18 11.91
N PRO A 101 -12.36 13.06 11.93
CA PRO A 101 -12.53 12.04 12.96
C PRO A 101 -12.25 12.58 14.36
N THR A 102 -12.94 12.01 15.35
CA THR A 102 -12.70 12.26 16.79
C THR A 102 -11.79 11.19 17.43
N TYR A 103 -11.21 10.32 16.61
CA TYR A 103 -10.39 9.21 17.05
C TYR A 103 -9.26 8.93 16.04
N ASN A 104 -8.21 8.28 16.53
CA ASN A 104 -7.08 7.84 15.72
C ASN A 104 -7.27 6.39 15.28
N ALA A 105 -6.77 6.06 14.09
CA ALA A 105 -6.44 4.70 13.74
C ALA A 105 -5.32 4.18 14.63
N THR A 106 -5.38 2.90 15.02
CA THR A 106 -4.35 2.28 15.88
C THR A 106 -2.95 2.40 15.29
N VAL A 107 -2.84 2.31 13.97
CA VAL A 107 -1.57 2.48 13.26
C VAL A 107 -0.99 3.88 13.48
N TYR A 108 -1.81 4.93 13.41
CA TYR A 108 -1.37 6.29 13.69
C TYR A 108 -1.03 6.49 15.16
N ASP A 109 -1.86 5.97 16.08
CA ASP A 109 -1.56 6.04 17.52
C ASP A 109 -0.19 5.44 17.86
N ARG A 110 0.16 4.30 17.26
CA ARG A 110 1.46 3.66 17.45
C ARG A 110 2.61 4.51 16.92
N LEU A 111 2.46 5.07 15.73
CA LEU A 111 3.47 5.94 15.10
C LEU A 111 3.67 7.24 15.89
N SER A 112 2.57 7.90 16.28
CA SER A 112 2.60 9.11 17.09
C SER A 112 3.28 8.86 18.44
N LYS A 113 2.98 7.75 19.13
CA LYS A 113 3.65 7.33 20.37
C LYS A 113 5.14 7.00 20.18
N ALA A 114 5.55 6.61 18.98
CA ALA A 114 6.94 6.41 18.62
C ALA A 114 7.69 7.72 18.31
N GLY A 115 6.99 8.86 18.33
CA GLY A 115 7.56 10.20 18.11
C GLY A 115 7.66 10.60 16.63
N THR A 116 7.01 9.89 15.71
CA THR A 116 7.02 10.26 14.29
C THR A 116 6.29 11.57 14.04
N VAL A 117 6.70 12.29 13.00
CA VAL A 117 6.04 13.51 12.53
C VAL A 117 5.18 13.22 11.31
N LEU A 118 3.87 13.50 11.39
CA LEU A 118 2.95 13.33 10.26
C LEU A 118 3.03 14.53 9.32
N ILE A 119 3.48 14.31 8.09
CA ILE A 119 3.60 15.35 7.04
C ILE A 119 2.27 15.65 6.35
N GLY A 120 1.42 14.63 6.21
CA GLY A 120 0.12 14.82 5.60
C GLY A 120 -0.62 13.54 5.28
N LYS A 121 -1.83 13.74 4.76
CA LYS A 121 -2.74 12.70 4.28
C LYS A 121 -2.60 12.55 2.77
N CYS A 122 -2.18 11.37 2.34
CA CYS A 122 -1.88 11.07 0.93
C CYS A 122 -3.14 10.82 0.10
N ASN A 123 -3.07 11.19 -1.18
CA ASN A 123 -4.10 10.93 -2.17
C ASN A 123 -4.26 9.43 -2.47
N LEU A 124 -5.45 9.05 -2.94
CA LEU A 124 -5.87 7.68 -3.19
C LEU A 124 -7.02 7.63 -4.22
N ASP A 125 -7.27 6.48 -4.82
CA ASP A 125 -8.56 6.23 -5.49
C ASP A 125 -9.70 6.30 -4.46
N GLN A 126 -10.86 6.79 -4.87
CA GLN A 126 -12.00 7.00 -3.98
C GLN A 126 -12.33 5.73 -3.18
N TYR A 127 -12.34 5.81 -1.85
CA TYR A 127 -12.54 4.66 -0.94
C TYR A 127 -11.62 3.46 -1.21
N ALA A 128 -10.40 3.72 -1.68
CA ALA A 128 -9.43 2.71 -2.09
C ALA A 128 -9.85 1.84 -3.30
N MET A 129 -10.87 2.24 -4.07
CA MET A 129 -11.44 1.49 -5.19
C MET A 129 -10.81 1.83 -6.55
N GLY A 130 -9.58 1.40 -6.77
CA GLY A 130 -8.90 1.58 -8.06
C GLY A 130 -7.45 1.12 -8.00
N SER A 131 -6.79 1.16 -9.16
CA SER A 131 -5.41 0.71 -9.36
C SER A 131 -4.53 1.77 -10.05
N GLY A 132 -4.98 3.04 -10.08
CA GLY A 132 -4.23 4.14 -10.72
C GLY A 132 -4.09 5.43 -9.92
N THR A 133 -4.84 5.60 -8.83
CA THR A 133 -4.97 6.88 -8.11
C THR A 133 -5.44 8.00 -9.04
N ILE A 134 -6.45 7.69 -9.86
CA ILE A 134 -7.05 8.62 -10.83
C ILE A 134 -8.50 8.99 -10.49
N ASP A 135 -9.16 8.19 -9.65
CA ASP A 135 -10.57 8.36 -9.30
C ASP A 135 -10.81 9.34 -8.13
N SER A 136 -9.75 10.03 -7.69
CA SER A 136 -9.81 11.00 -6.58
C SER A 136 -10.56 12.27 -6.97
N ILE A 137 -11.43 12.77 -6.08
CA ILE A 137 -12.06 14.10 -6.27
C ILE A 137 -11.05 15.26 -6.24
N TYR A 138 -9.83 15.01 -5.75
CA TYR A 138 -8.73 15.97 -5.70
C TYR A 138 -7.81 15.89 -6.92
N GLY A 139 -8.21 15.12 -7.94
CA GLY A 139 -7.45 14.91 -9.17
C GLY A 139 -6.45 13.75 -9.07
N PRO A 140 -5.88 13.33 -10.22
CA PRO A 140 -5.02 12.16 -10.29
C PRO A 140 -3.66 12.41 -9.64
N THR A 141 -3.07 11.36 -9.07
CA THR A 141 -1.64 11.35 -8.69
C THR A 141 -0.79 10.91 -9.88
N LYS A 142 0.28 11.66 -10.15
CA LYS A 142 1.18 11.41 -11.29
C LYS A 142 2.43 10.66 -10.85
N ASN A 143 2.88 9.71 -11.65
CA ASN A 143 4.12 8.98 -11.39
C ASN A 143 5.34 9.90 -11.52
N VAL A 144 6.34 9.68 -10.66
CA VAL A 144 7.58 10.45 -10.65
C VAL A 144 8.54 10.09 -11.78
N TRP A 145 8.48 8.86 -12.30
CA TRP A 145 9.44 8.33 -13.28
C TRP A 145 9.19 8.77 -14.72
N GLY A 146 7.95 9.13 -15.05
CA GLY A 146 7.58 9.57 -16.39
C GLY A 146 6.59 10.72 -16.30
N TYR A 147 7.06 11.91 -16.65
CA TYR A 147 6.29 13.14 -16.67
C TYR A 147 6.61 13.95 -17.92
N SER A 148 5.56 14.41 -18.59
CA SER A 148 5.58 15.43 -19.64
C SER A 148 4.90 16.70 -19.11
N ASP A 149 5.21 17.86 -19.69
CA ASP A 149 4.52 19.12 -19.38
C ASP A 149 3.04 19.11 -19.83
N ASP A 150 2.66 18.18 -20.72
CA ASP A 150 1.25 17.92 -21.03
C ASP A 150 0.55 17.33 -19.80
N PRO A 151 -0.53 17.97 -19.28
CA PRO A 151 -1.24 17.50 -18.09
C PRO A 151 -1.82 16.09 -18.22
N ASN A 152 -2.01 15.57 -19.45
CA ASN A 152 -2.55 14.24 -19.74
C ASN A 152 -1.50 13.21 -20.19
N ASP A 153 -0.26 13.61 -20.46
CA ASP A 153 0.83 12.69 -20.82
C ASP A 153 1.71 12.38 -19.61
N PHE A 154 1.15 11.58 -18.71
CA PHE A 154 1.85 11.07 -17.54
C PHE A 154 1.57 9.58 -17.36
N PHE A 155 2.44 8.92 -16.60
CA PHE A 155 2.21 7.55 -16.17
C PHE A 155 1.46 7.53 -14.85
N ILE A 156 0.57 6.55 -14.66
CA ILE A 156 -0.13 6.40 -13.38
C ILE A 156 0.86 6.03 -12.27
N ALA A 157 0.58 6.47 -11.04
CA ALA A 157 1.37 6.11 -9.87
C ALA A 157 1.01 4.72 -9.29
N GLY A 158 0.11 4.00 -9.94
CA GLY A 158 -0.56 2.82 -9.38
C GLY A 158 -1.62 3.21 -8.36
N GLY A 159 -2.35 2.22 -7.85
CA GLY A 159 -3.43 2.49 -6.93
C GLY A 159 -3.78 1.32 -6.01
N SER A 160 -4.50 1.58 -4.93
CA SER A 160 -5.07 2.88 -4.57
C SER A 160 -4.20 3.74 -3.66
N SER A 161 -2.96 3.35 -3.35
CA SER A 161 -2.05 4.13 -2.47
C SER A 161 -0.99 4.93 -3.26
N GLY A 162 -1.32 5.42 -4.46
CA GLY A 162 -0.37 6.13 -5.33
C GLY A 162 0.19 7.41 -4.69
N GLY A 163 -0.62 8.17 -3.97
CA GLY A 163 -0.15 9.37 -3.25
C GLY A 163 0.92 9.04 -2.21
N CYS A 164 0.79 7.92 -1.50
CA CYS A 164 1.80 7.43 -0.56
C CYS A 164 3.11 7.08 -1.28
N ALA A 165 3.02 6.39 -2.41
CA ALA A 165 4.18 6.01 -3.20
C ALA A 165 4.95 7.24 -3.70
N VAL A 166 4.26 8.24 -4.25
CA VAL A 166 4.87 9.47 -4.72
C VAL A 166 5.47 10.29 -3.57
N ALA A 167 4.80 10.38 -2.42
CA ALA A 167 5.33 11.08 -1.25
C ALA A 167 6.69 10.50 -0.78
N VAL A 168 6.80 9.17 -0.75
CA VAL A 168 8.05 8.48 -0.40
C VAL A 168 9.11 8.62 -1.50
N ALA A 169 8.72 8.44 -2.77
CA ALA A 169 9.66 8.49 -3.90
C ALA A 169 10.30 9.88 -4.07
N THR A 170 9.54 10.95 -3.82
CA THR A 170 10.03 12.34 -3.90
C THR A 170 10.86 12.80 -2.70
N GLY A 171 10.91 12.00 -1.63
CA GLY A 171 11.54 12.39 -0.36
C GLY A 171 10.76 13.43 0.43
N ALA A 172 9.45 13.57 0.18
CA ALA A 172 8.55 14.38 1.01
C ALA A 172 8.29 13.72 2.38
N CYS A 173 8.52 12.41 2.50
CA CYS A 173 8.63 11.68 3.75
C CYS A 173 9.61 10.49 3.59
N PHE A 174 9.94 9.83 4.70
CA PHE A 174 10.83 8.65 4.69
C PHE A 174 10.08 7.33 4.52
N ALA A 175 8.83 7.28 4.97
CA ALA A 175 7.94 6.15 4.77
C ALA A 175 6.48 6.63 4.77
N ALA A 176 5.59 5.79 4.24
CA ALA A 176 4.16 6.03 4.28
C ALA A 176 3.39 4.77 4.64
N VAL A 177 2.27 4.95 5.35
CA VAL A 177 1.28 3.89 5.59
C VAL A 177 0.20 3.96 4.51
N GLY A 178 0.10 2.89 3.72
CA GLY A 178 -0.96 2.67 2.74
C GLY A 178 -1.97 1.63 3.23
N SER A 179 -2.90 1.25 2.35
CA SER A 179 -3.73 0.06 2.54
C SER A 179 -3.62 -0.84 1.32
N ASP A 180 -3.76 -2.16 1.51
CA ASP A 180 -3.67 -3.17 0.47
C ASP A 180 -4.84 -4.14 0.60
N THR A 181 -5.75 -4.12 -0.38
CA THR A 181 -6.94 -4.99 -0.41
C THR A 181 -6.87 -6.00 -1.56
N GLY A 182 -6.23 -5.64 -2.67
CA GLY A 182 -5.93 -6.54 -3.79
C GLY A 182 -4.53 -6.34 -4.40
N GLY A 183 -3.67 -5.53 -3.78
CA GLY A 183 -2.45 -5.02 -4.39
C GLY A 183 -2.16 -3.55 -4.09
N SER A 184 -3.07 -2.87 -3.39
CA SER A 184 -3.09 -1.41 -3.30
C SER A 184 -1.91 -0.75 -2.58
N THR A 185 -0.97 -1.51 -2.01
CA THR A 185 0.35 -1.03 -1.57
C THR A 185 1.46 -1.50 -2.50
N ARG A 186 1.42 -2.77 -2.93
CA ARG A 186 2.45 -3.39 -3.77
C ARG A 186 2.46 -2.87 -5.21
N ASN A 187 1.29 -2.66 -5.81
CA ASN A 187 1.17 -2.11 -7.16
C ASN A 187 1.74 -0.68 -7.26
N PRO A 188 1.35 0.30 -6.41
CA PRO A 188 1.99 1.61 -6.38
C PRO A 188 3.49 1.56 -6.07
N ALA A 189 3.92 0.67 -5.17
CA ALA A 189 5.33 0.51 -4.87
C ALA A 189 6.12 0.02 -6.09
N SER A 190 5.56 -0.95 -6.85
CA SER A 190 6.14 -1.42 -8.10
C SER A 190 6.34 -0.27 -9.09
N TYR A 191 5.28 0.49 -9.37
CA TYR A 191 5.29 1.54 -10.37
C TYR A 191 6.10 2.78 -9.99
N CYS A 192 6.29 3.04 -8.70
CA CYS A 192 7.12 4.15 -8.23
C CYS A 192 8.53 3.73 -7.83
N GLY A 193 8.92 2.46 -8.02
CA GLY A 193 10.27 1.98 -7.72
C GLY A 193 10.59 1.99 -6.22
N LEU A 194 9.67 1.47 -5.41
CA LEU A 194 9.74 1.45 -3.95
C LEU A 194 9.55 0.03 -3.40
N VAL A 195 9.95 -0.15 -2.14
CA VAL A 195 9.57 -1.33 -1.36
C VAL A 195 8.13 -1.15 -0.86
N GLY A 196 7.28 -2.14 -1.12
CA GLY A 196 5.88 -2.13 -0.70
C GLY A 196 5.51 -3.42 0.01
N LEU A 197 5.29 -3.35 1.33
CA LEU A 197 4.92 -4.51 2.14
C LEU A 197 3.42 -4.52 2.43
N LYS A 198 2.77 -5.63 2.08
CA LYS A 198 1.52 -6.07 2.69
C LYS A 198 1.84 -7.14 3.75
N PRO A 199 1.71 -6.84 5.06
CA PRO A 199 1.93 -7.86 6.09
C PRO A 199 0.84 -8.94 6.07
N THR A 200 0.99 -9.96 6.91
CA THR A 200 -0.04 -10.97 7.16
C THR A 200 -1.33 -10.29 7.61
N TYR A 201 -2.47 -10.74 7.09
CA TYR A 201 -3.77 -10.28 7.55
C TYR A 201 -3.91 -10.51 9.07
N GLY A 202 -4.23 -9.46 9.82
CA GLY A 202 -4.31 -9.49 11.29
C GLY A 202 -2.99 -9.18 12.02
N LEU A 203 -1.85 -9.02 11.34
CA LEU A 203 -0.60 -8.61 12.00
C LEU A 203 -0.62 -7.13 12.43
N VAL A 204 -1.25 -6.28 11.63
CA VAL A 204 -1.41 -4.84 11.88
C VAL A 204 -2.90 -4.54 12.00
N SER A 205 -3.27 -3.80 13.04
CA SER A 205 -4.67 -3.47 13.34
C SER A 205 -5.33 -2.65 12.23
N ARG A 206 -6.58 -2.99 11.95
CA ARG A 206 -7.46 -2.27 11.01
C ARG A 206 -8.35 -1.25 11.72
N LEU A 207 -8.27 -1.09 13.05
CA LEU A 207 -9.05 -0.09 13.75
C LEU A 207 -8.71 1.32 13.21
N GLY A 208 -9.75 2.03 12.75
CA GLY A 208 -9.66 3.35 12.14
C GLY A 208 -9.11 3.40 10.71
N LEU A 209 -8.84 2.25 10.08
CA LEU A 209 -8.79 2.13 8.63
C LEU A 209 -10.24 2.10 8.12
N ILE A 210 -10.64 3.09 7.33
CA ILE A 210 -11.93 3.09 6.65
C ILE A 210 -11.94 1.93 5.63
N PRO A 211 -12.84 0.94 5.78
CA PRO A 211 -12.69 -0.34 5.11
C PRO A 211 -13.16 -0.28 3.65
N LEU A 212 -12.48 -1.06 2.81
CA LEU A 212 -12.96 -1.50 1.50
C LEU A 212 -13.56 -2.91 1.62
N VAL A 213 -12.74 -3.90 2.01
CA VAL A 213 -13.14 -5.30 2.24
C VAL A 213 -12.55 -5.75 3.59
N ASN A 214 -13.37 -5.91 4.62
CA ASN A 214 -12.89 -6.22 5.97
C ASN A 214 -12.11 -7.54 6.03
N SER A 215 -12.48 -8.50 5.20
CA SER A 215 -11.80 -9.80 5.16
C SER A 215 -10.48 -9.80 4.40
N MET A 216 -10.05 -8.68 3.80
CA MET A 216 -8.85 -8.61 2.94
C MET A 216 -8.02 -7.34 3.12
N ASP A 217 -8.57 -6.29 3.73
CA ASP A 217 -7.87 -5.04 3.99
C ASP A 217 -6.71 -5.26 4.94
N VAL A 218 -5.52 -4.79 4.53
CA VAL A 218 -4.33 -4.81 5.38
C VAL A 218 -3.67 -3.43 5.32
N PRO A 219 -3.33 -2.80 6.46
CA PRO A 219 -2.44 -1.65 6.48
C PRO A 219 -1.08 -2.03 5.90
N GLY A 220 -0.67 -1.37 4.83
CA GLY A 220 0.57 -1.62 4.11
C GLY A 220 1.63 -0.54 4.39
N ILE A 221 2.88 -0.83 4.07
CA ILE A 221 4.01 0.08 4.27
C ILE A 221 4.69 0.33 2.92
N LEU A 222 4.96 1.60 2.62
CA LEU A 222 5.81 2.01 1.50
C LEU A 222 7.07 2.69 2.03
N SER A 223 8.23 2.25 1.55
CA SER A 223 9.53 2.80 1.92
C SER A 223 10.53 2.69 0.76
N ARG A 224 11.66 3.40 0.87
CA ARG A 224 12.74 3.33 -0.13
C ARG A 224 13.64 2.11 0.04
N THR A 225 13.71 1.55 1.26
CA THR A 225 14.50 0.35 1.55
C THR A 225 13.71 -0.64 2.40
N VAL A 226 14.10 -1.92 2.34
CA VAL A 226 13.54 -3.00 3.17
C VAL A 226 13.81 -2.75 4.65
N ASP A 227 14.98 -2.22 4.97
CA ASP A 227 15.35 -1.89 6.35
C ASP A 227 14.45 -0.79 6.95
N ASP A 228 14.07 0.22 6.15
CA ASP A 228 13.14 1.26 6.57
C ASP A 228 11.72 0.70 6.72
N CYS A 229 11.31 -0.24 5.86
CA CYS A 229 10.04 -0.95 5.96
C CYS A 229 9.92 -1.69 7.30
N VAL A 230 10.98 -2.40 7.70
CA VAL A 230 11.06 -3.13 8.97
C VAL A 230 10.97 -2.19 10.18
N SER A 231 11.62 -1.02 10.13
CA SER A 231 11.54 -0.04 11.21
C SER A 231 10.10 0.42 11.45
N VAL A 232 9.35 0.69 10.37
CA VAL A 232 7.92 1.06 10.46
C VAL A 232 7.07 -0.12 10.94
N LEU A 233 7.27 -1.31 10.36
CA LEU A 233 6.52 -2.52 10.75
C LEU A 233 6.67 -2.81 12.24
N ASN A 234 7.89 -2.66 12.77
CA ASN A 234 8.20 -2.89 14.17
C ASN A 234 7.44 -1.96 15.13
N VAL A 235 7.04 -0.79 14.67
CA VAL A 235 6.23 0.16 15.46
C VAL A 235 4.74 -0.16 15.34
N ILE A 236 4.26 -0.52 14.15
CA ILE A 236 2.82 -0.63 13.89
C ILE A 236 2.25 -2.03 14.08
N ALA A 237 3.07 -3.09 14.10
CA ALA A 237 2.61 -4.48 14.22
C ALA A 237 2.28 -4.89 15.66
N GLY A 238 1.38 -5.88 15.79
CA GLY A 238 1.03 -6.53 17.05
C GLY A 238 -0.43 -6.40 17.44
N HIS A 239 -0.84 -7.23 18.39
CA HIS A 239 -2.23 -7.35 18.86
C HIS A 239 -2.85 -6.00 19.22
N ASP A 240 -4.08 -5.78 18.77
CA ASP A 240 -4.93 -4.68 19.20
C ASP A 240 -6.24 -5.25 19.75
N PRO A 241 -6.51 -5.10 21.06
CA PRO A 241 -7.73 -5.63 21.66
C PRO A 241 -9.01 -4.99 21.10
N LYS A 242 -8.91 -3.85 20.41
CA LYS A 242 -10.04 -3.19 19.75
C LYS A 242 -10.27 -3.65 18.30
N ASP A 243 -9.40 -4.50 17.77
CA ASP A 243 -9.58 -5.17 16.48
C ASP A 243 -9.67 -6.69 16.70
N SER A 244 -10.89 -7.21 16.66
CA SER A 244 -11.18 -8.65 16.84
C SER A 244 -10.54 -9.55 15.77
N THR A 245 -10.01 -8.99 14.69
CA THR A 245 -9.29 -9.73 13.64
C THR A 245 -7.77 -9.71 13.80
N SER A 246 -7.25 -8.94 14.77
CA SER A 246 -5.82 -8.88 15.04
C SER A 246 -5.32 -10.15 15.74
N PHE A 247 -4.11 -10.61 15.39
CA PHE A 247 -3.51 -11.75 16.08
C PHE A 247 -3.28 -11.45 17.55
N THR A 248 -3.65 -12.38 18.42
CA THR A 248 -3.39 -12.33 19.86
C THR A 248 -1.96 -12.74 20.21
N LYS A 249 -1.25 -13.41 19.29
CA LYS A 249 0.15 -13.82 19.48
C LYS A 249 1.03 -12.57 19.67
N PRO A 250 1.88 -12.52 20.72
CA PRO A 250 2.79 -11.40 20.92
C PRO A 250 3.68 -11.16 19.71
N TYR A 251 3.71 -9.92 19.23
CA TYR A 251 4.62 -9.53 18.16
C TYR A 251 6.06 -9.52 18.66
N ARG A 252 6.95 -10.13 17.88
CA ARG A 252 8.39 -10.08 18.14
C ARG A 252 9.01 -9.14 17.13
N ARG A 253 9.73 -8.15 17.65
CA ARG A 253 10.46 -7.18 16.83
C ARG A 253 11.36 -7.91 15.83
N ILE A 254 11.22 -7.59 14.56
CA ILE A 254 12.02 -8.17 13.47
C ILE A 254 13.37 -7.48 13.45
N ARG A 255 14.44 -8.29 13.39
CA ARG A 255 15.81 -7.84 13.15
C ARG A 255 16.34 -8.61 11.95
N LEU A 256 16.66 -7.89 10.88
CA LEU A 256 17.24 -8.50 9.69
C LEU A 256 18.76 -8.59 9.83
N PRO A 257 19.38 -9.68 9.35
CA PRO A 257 20.83 -9.71 9.21
C PRO A 257 21.30 -8.61 8.22
N PRO A 258 22.59 -8.22 8.26
CA PRO A 258 23.21 -7.52 7.14
C PRO A 258 23.01 -8.32 5.85
N ALA A 259 22.75 -7.65 4.72
CA ALA A 259 22.38 -8.33 3.47
C ALA A 259 23.46 -9.33 3.02
N ASN A 260 24.74 -8.94 3.12
CA ASN A 260 25.90 -9.77 2.81
C ASN A 260 26.15 -10.95 3.77
N LYS A 261 25.40 -11.05 4.88
CA LYS A 261 25.52 -12.12 5.86
C LYS A 261 24.36 -13.11 5.83
N MET A 262 23.31 -12.85 5.03
CA MET A 262 22.25 -13.83 4.85
C MET A 262 22.72 -14.93 3.89
N SER A 263 22.74 -16.17 4.37
CA SER A 263 22.91 -17.32 3.49
C SER A 263 21.55 -17.74 2.93
N ILE A 264 21.47 -17.88 1.61
CA ILE A 264 20.30 -18.42 0.91
C ILE A 264 20.52 -19.85 0.40
N LYS A 265 21.65 -20.49 0.80
CA LYS A 265 22.00 -21.83 0.35
C LYS A 265 20.93 -22.85 0.76
N GLY A 266 20.35 -23.52 -0.22
CA GLY A 266 19.29 -24.52 -0.03
C GLY A 266 17.90 -23.94 0.28
N LEU A 267 17.73 -22.61 0.27
CA LEU A 267 16.42 -21.99 0.42
C LEU A 267 15.57 -22.31 -0.82
N LYS A 268 14.41 -22.95 -0.65
CA LYS A 268 13.53 -23.33 -1.76
C LYS A 268 12.58 -22.19 -2.10
N ILE A 269 12.62 -21.74 -3.35
CA ILE A 269 11.84 -20.63 -3.86
C ILE A 269 10.99 -21.14 -5.02
N GLY A 270 9.68 -20.95 -4.93
CA GLY A 270 8.74 -21.38 -5.96
C GLY A 270 8.48 -20.30 -7.01
N LEU A 271 8.40 -20.71 -8.28
CA LEU A 271 7.92 -19.91 -9.40
C LEU A 271 6.56 -20.46 -9.85
N PRO A 272 5.43 -19.78 -9.55
CA PRO A 272 4.11 -20.27 -9.94
C PRO A 272 3.93 -20.26 -11.46
N VAL A 273 3.62 -21.41 -12.05
CA VAL A 273 3.48 -21.54 -13.51
C VAL A 273 2.30 -20.73 -14.07
N GLU A 274 1.27 -20.49 -13.27
CA GLU A 274 0.06 -19.74 -13.65
C GLU A 274 0.32 -18.23 -13.87
N TYR A 275 1.52 -17.76 -13.51
CA TYR A 275 1.92 -16.35 -13.66
C TYR A 275 2.66 -16.09 -14.98
N TYR A 276 3.00 -17.14 -15.74
CA TYR A 276 3.39 -17.02 -17.15
C TYR A 276 2.14 -16.85 -18.02
N CYS A 277 1.50 -15.69 -17.90
CA CYS A 277 0.23 -15.37 -18.57
C CYS A 277 0.42 -14.53 -19.84
N GLN A 278 -0.59 -14.51 -20.70
CA GLN A 278 -0.56 -13.81 -22.00
C GLN A 278 -0.23 -12.31 -21.92
N ASP A 279 -0.70 -11.62 -20.87
CA ASP A 279 -0.51 -10.18 -20.72
C ASP A 279 0.84 -9.80 -20.06
N LEU A 280 1.68 -10.79 -19.70
CA LEU A 280 2.99 -10.55 -19.11
C LEU A 280 3.95 -10.00 -20.17
N SER A 281 4.45 -8.78 -19.97
CA SER A 281 5.41 -8.18 -20.89
C SER A 281 6.77 -8.89 -20.85
N ASP A 282 7.45 -8.92 -21.99
CA ASP A 282 8.78 -9.54 -22.13
C ASP A 282 9.79 -8.97 -21.14
N GLU A 283 9.81 -7.64 -20.93
CA GLU A 283 10.75 -7.02 -19.97
C GLU A 283 10.52 -7.50 -18.52
N VAL A 284 9.26 -7.74 -18.14
CA VAL A 284 8.94 -8.28 -16.80
C VAL A 284 9.35 -9.76 -16.72
N LEU A 285 9.07 -10.56 -17.75
CA LEU A 285 9.47 -11.95 -17.82
C LEU A 285 11.00 -12.11 -17.74
N GLU A 286 11.75 -11.34 -18.53
CA GLU A 286 13.21 -11.30 -18.49
C GLU A 286 13.72 -10.89 -17.11
N THR A 287 13.10 -9.90 -16.47
CA THR A 287 13.45 -9.47 -15.11
C THR A 287 13.22 -10.58 -14.09
N TRP A 288 12.09 -11.29 -14.21
CA TRP A 288 11.75 -12.39 -13.32
C TRP A 288 12.72 -13.55 -13.45
N ASN A 289 13.00 -13.97 -14.68
CA ASN A 289 13.97 -15.03 -14.97
C ASN A 289 15.38 -14.66 -14.52
N TRP A 290 15.81 -13.42 -14.73
CA TRP A 290 17.12 -12.93 -14.27
C TRP A 290 17.28 -13.03 -12.75
N VAL A 291 16.28 -12.58 -11.98
CA VAL A 291 16.35 -12.66 -10.51
C VAL A 291 16.27 -14.11 -10.03
N ALA A 292 15.46 -14.96 -10.67
CA ALA A 292 15.41 -16.38 -10.39
C ALA A 292 16.79 -17.04 -10.58
N GLN A 293 17.43 -16.80 -11.73
CA GLN A 293 18.77 -17.30 -12.02
C GLN A 293 19.80 -16.79 -11.01
N LEU A 294 19.77 -15.50 -10.68
CA LEU A 294 20.67 -14.90 -9.70
C LEU A 294 20.54 -15.56 -8.33
N LEU A 295 19.33 -15.88 -7.89
CA LEU A 295 19.10 -16.58 -6.62
C LEU A 295 19.63 -18.02 -6.66
N GLU A 296 19.44 -18.73 -7.77
CA GLU A 296 19.96 -20.08 -7.98
C GLU A 296 21.50 -20.11 -8.00
N GLU A 297 22.15 -19.19 -8.72
CA GLU A 297 23.62 -19.03 -8.75
C GLU A 297 24.22 -18.74 -7.37
N ASN A 298 23.45 -18.09 -6.50
CA ASN A 298 23.82 -17.81 -5.12
C ASN A 298 23.40 -18.92 -4.12
N GLY A 299 22.93 -20.06 -4.64
CA GLY A 299 22.74 -21.30 -3.91
C GLY A 299 21.32 -21.58 -3.42
N ALA A 300 20.32 -20.75 -3.76
CA ALA A 300 18.92 -21.12 -3.54
C ALA A 300 18.52 -22.27 -4.48
N VAL A 301 17.46 -22.98 -4.12
CA VAL A 301 16.82 -23.99 -4.98
C VAL A 301 15.57 -23.33 -5.57
N VAL A 302 15.65 -22.92 -6.83
CA VAL A 302 14.52 -22.33 -7.53
C VAL A 302 13.79 -23.44 -8.29
N LYS A 303 12.48 -23.55 -8.12
CA LYS A 303 11.69 -24.55 -8.83
C LYS A 303 10.32 -24.03 -9.22
N GLU A 304 9.80 -24.51 -10.33
CA GLU A 304 8.41 -24.29 -10.70
C GLU A 304 7.46 -24.97 -9.69
N VAL A 305 6.35 -24.31 -9.42
CA VAL A 305 5.26 -24.80 -8.57
C VAL A 305 3.92 -24.44 -9.22
N SER A 306 2.83 -25.05 -8.76
CA SER A 306 1.48 -24.78 -9.30
C SER A 306 0.55 -24.27 -8.21
N LEU A 307 -0.18 -23.20 -8.55
CA LEU A 307 -1.26 -22.60 -7.79
C LEU A 307 -2.50 -22.48 -8.70
N PRO A 308 -3.13 -23.61 -9.06
CA PRO A 308 -4.05 -23.68 -10.19
C PRO A 308 -5.29 -22.79 -10.05
N HIS A 309 -5.64 -22.34 -8.84
CA HIS A 309 -6.81 -21.50 -8.64
C HIS A 309 -6.51 -20.00 -8.61
N THR A 310 -5.24 -19.57 -8.69
CA THR A 310 -4.91 -18.13 -8.62
C THR A 310 -5.46 -17.33 -9.78
N GLU A 311 -5.64 -17.94 -10.96
CA GLU A 311 -6.32 -17.31 -12.10
C GLU A 311 -7.76 -16.85 -11.75
N TYR A 312 -8.46 -17.58 -10.86
CA TYR A 312 -9.82 -17.23 -10.43
C TYR A 312 -9.85 -16.12 -9.38
N SER A 313 -8.68 -15.65 -8.92
CA SER A 313 -8.61 -14.61 -7.90
C SER A 313 -9.40 -13.38 -8.33
N ILE A 314 -9.14 -12.83 -9.53
CA ILE A 314 -9.78 -11.59 -10.02
C ILE A 314 -11.30 -11.67 -9.96
N VAL A 315 -11.89 -12.73 -10.51
CA VAL A 315 -13.35 -12.90 -10.53
C VAL A 315 -13.92 -13.15 -9.13
N CYS A 316 -13.22 -13.94 -8.30
CA CYS A 316 -13.64 -14.24 -6.94
C CYS A 316 -13.63 -12.98 -6.06
N TYR A 317 -12.56 -12.19 -6.13
CA TYR A 317 -12.45 -10.91 -5.44
C TYR A 317 -13.51 -9.93 -5.90
N SER A 318 -13.79 -9.83 -7.21
CA SER A 318 -14.83 -8.93 -7.70
C SER A 318 -16.17 -9.17 -7.02
N ILE A 319 -16.54 -10.43 -6.77
CA ILE A 319 -17.80 -10.77 -6.08
C ILE A 319 -17.71 -10.40 -4.59
N LEU A 320 -16.69 -10.88 -3.90
CA LEU A 320 -16.54 -10.68 -2.45
C LEU A 320 -16.37 -9.20 -2.09
N ASN A 321 -15.55 -8.48 -2.85
CA ASN A 321 -15.33 -7.04 -2.73
C ASN A 321 -16.66 -6.30 -2.84
N GLN A 322 -17.44 -6.54 -3.89
CA GLN A 322 -18.70 -5.83 -4.11
C GLN A 322 -19.72 -6.12 -3.01
N CYS A 323 -19.82 -7.37 -2.54
CA CYS A 323 -20.69 -7.74 -1.43
C CYS A 323 -20.32 -6.98 -0.13
N GLU A 324 -19.03 -6.99 0.24
CA GLU A 324 -18.59 -6.26 1.43
C GLU A 324 -18.70 -4.75 1.26
N VAL A 325 -18.44 -4.20 0.07
CA VAL A 325 -18.62 -2.78 -0.23
C VAL A 325 -20.08 -2.35 -0.06
N ALA A 326 -21.04 -3.14 -0.57
CA ALA A 326 -22.46 -2.83 -0.41
C ALA A 326 -22.85 -2.70 1.08
N SER A 327 -22.32 -3.58 1.94
CA SER A 327 -22.53 -3.50 3.38
C SER A 327 -21.74 -2.36 4.04
N ASN A 328 -20.44 -2.23 3.76
CA ASN A 328 -19.54 -1.27 4.40
C ASN A 328 -19.95 0.17 4.12
N MET A 329 -20.39 0.44 2.89
CA MET A 329 -20.76 1.77 2.44
C MET A 329 -22.17 2.17 2.89
N ALA A 330 -22.96 1.29 3.50
CA ALA A 330 -24.32 1.60 3.96
C ALA A 330 -24.35 2.71 5.04
N ARG A 331 -23.27 2.83 5.83
CA ARG A 331 -23.12 3.83 6.91
C ARG A 331 -23.03 5.29 6.44
N TYR A 332 -22.80 5.52 5.15
CA TYR A 332 -22.66 6.87 4.62
C TYR A 332 -24.00 7.32 4.05
N ASP A 333 -24.74 8.04 4.88
CA ASP A 333 -26.12 8.46 4.62
C ASP A 333 -26.34 9.97 4.81
N GLY A 334 -25.34 10.68 5.35
CA GLY A 334 -25.38 12.12 5.62
C GLY A 334 -26.09 12.49 6.93
N ILE A 335 -26.39 11.54 7.81
CA ILE A 335 -27.08 11.82 9.08
C ILE A 335 -26.08 12.12 10.19
N GLU A 336 -25.20 11.17 10.51
CA GLU A 336 -24.25 11.31 11.62
C GLU A 336 -22.99 12.09 11.22
N PHE A 337 -22.53 11.93 9.98
CA PHE A 337 -21.32 12.55 9.47
C PHE A 337 -21.30 12.53 7.93
N GLY A 338 -20.36 13.29 7.36
CA GLY A 338 -20.13 13.34 5.92
C GLY A 338 -21.09 14.28 5.18
N PHE A 339 -21.19 14.07 3.87
CA PHE A 339 -22.02 14.89 2.99
C PHE A 339 -23.51 14.61 3.21
N ARG A 340 -24.27 15.68 3.46
CA ARG A 340 -25.74 15.67 3.51
C ARG A 340 -26.28 16.55 2.38
N ALA A 341 -27.11 15.98 1.52
CA ALA A 341 -27.79 16.75 0.49
C ALA A 341 -28.82 17.71 1.12
N ASP A 342 -29.02 18.85 0.47
CA ASP A 342 -30.16 19.73 0.76
C ASP A 342 -31.42 19.13 0.11
N GLU A 343 -32.04 18.19 0.82
CA GLU A 343 -33.17 17.39 0.36
C GLU A 343 -34.10 17.10 1.54
N ASN A 344 -35.36 17.51 1.43
CA ASN A 344 -36.32 17.51 2.53
C ASN A 344 -37.65 16.81 2.18
N ILE A 345 -37.74 16.09 1.05
CA ILE A 345 -38.96 15.38 0.65
C ILE A 345 -39.27 14.18 1.55
N SER A 346 -38.28 13.32 1.78
CA SER A 346 -38.39 12.14 2.66
C SER A 346 -37.00 11.66 3.08
N THR A 347 -36.94 10.82 4.11
CA THR A 347 -35.68 10.20 4.56
C THR A 347 -35.03 9.35 3.47
N GLU A 348 -35.82 8.57 2.72
CA GLU A 348 -35.34 7.75 1.61
C GLU A 348 -34.76 8.61 0.49
N LYS A 349 -35.42 9.73 0.18
CA LYS A 349 -34.95 10.67 -0.84
C LYS A 349 -33.66 11.36 -0.39
N LEU A 350 -33.56 11.77 0.88
CA LEU A 350 -32.33 12.32 1.47
C LEU A 350 -31.16 11.33 1.35
N TYR A 351 -31.36 10.06 1.71
CA TYR A 351 -30.34 9.02 1.58
C TYR A 351 -29.91 8.81 0.13
N ALA A 352 -30.88 8.66 -0.78
CA ALA A 352 -30.60 8.44 -2.19
C ALA A 352 -29.82 9.62 -2.79
N THR A 353 -30.25 10.86 -2.53
CA THR A 353 -29.61 12.07 -3.06
C THR A 353 -28.20 12.26 -2.47
N SER A 354 -28.03 12.11 -1.15
CA SER A 354 -26.72 12.26 -0.49
C SER A 354 -25.71 11.24 -1.03
N ARG A 355 -26.11 9.98 -1.17
CA ARG A 355 -25.26 8.90 -1.69
C ARG A 355 -24.97 9.06 -3.19
N SER A 356 -25.97 9.48 -3.97
CA SER A 356 -25.80 9.72 -5.41
C SER A 356 -24.75 10.81 -5.68
N ILE A 357 -24.78 11.90 -4.90
CA ILE A 357 -23.84 13.02 -5.04
C ILE A 357 -22.47 12.69 -4.41
N GLY A 358 -22.45 12.05 -3.24
CA GLY A 358 -21.23 11.85 -2.47
C GLY A 358 -20.30 10.75 -3.02
N PHE A 359 -20.85 9.76 -3.72
CA PHE A 359 -20.09 8.65 -4.31
C PHE A 359 -19.91 8.83 -5.82
N ASN A 360 -18.76 8.42 -6.35
CA ASN A 360 -18.55 8.36 -7.79
C ASN A 360 -19.22 7.10 -8.41
N GLU A 361 -19.10 6.95 -9.73
CA GLU A 361 -19.70 5.83 -10.44
C GLU A 361 -19.13 4.47 -10.03
N VAL A 362 -17.81 4.37 -9.82
CA VAL A 362 -17.13 3.14 -9.40
C VAL A 362 -17.72 2.62 -8.08
N VAL A 363 -17.84 3.50 -7.08
CA VAL A 363 -18.40 3.14 -5.77
C VAL A 363 -19.87 2.73 -5.89
N ARG A 364 -20.70 3.51 -6.60
CA ARG A 364 -22.13 3.19 -6.81
C ARG A 364 -22.33 1.87 -7.54
N ASN A 365 -21.55 1.59 -8.58
CA ASN A 365 -21.63 0.35 -9.35
C ASN A 365 -21.26 -0.87 -8.50
N ARG A 366 -20.25 -0.76 -7.63
CA ARG A 366 -19.89 -1.83 -6.68
C ARG A 366 -20.98 -2.06 -5.64
N ILE A 367 -21.60 -1.00 -5.11
CA ILE A 367 -22.75 -1.12 -4.17
C ILE A 367 -23.94 -1.81 -4.85
N LEU A 368 -24.31 -1.38 -6.06
CA LEU A 368 -25.42 -1.96 -6.81
C LEU A 368 -25.20 -3.45 -7.08
N THR A 369 -24.01 -3.81 -7.58
CA THR A 369 -23.70 -5.20 -7.93
C THR A 369 -23.55 -6.08 -6.68
N GLY A 370 -23.00 -5.54 -5.59
CA GLY A 370 -22.93 -6.23 -4.30
C GLY A 370 -24.32 -6.56 -3.75
N ASN A 371 -25.24 -5.58 -3.77
CA ASN A 371 -26.63 -5.82 -3.39
C ASN A 371 -27.30 -6.89 -4.27
N TYR A 372 -27.02 -6.90 -5.58
CA TYR A 372 -27.52 -7.94 -6.48
C TYR A 372 -27.02 -9.34 -6.09
N PHE A 373 -25.74 -9.50 -5.76
CA PHE A 373 -25.18 -10.78 -5.31
C PHE A 373 -25.73 -11.23 -3.95
N LEU A 374 -26.07 -10.27 -3.08
CA LEU A 374 -26.58 -10.53 -1.74
C LEU A 374 -28.10 -10.75 -1.67
N LEU A 375 -28.85 -10.60 -2.77
CA LEU A 375 -30.26 -11.00 -2.82
C LEU A 375 -30.41 -12.47 -2.43
N THR A 376 -31.45 -12.82 -1.67
CA THR A 376 -31.72 -14.19 -1.19
C THR A 376 -31.63 -15.24 -2.30
N ARG A 377 -32.18 -14.95 -3.48
CA ARG A 377 -32.16 -15.85 -4.66
C ARG A 377 -30.77 -16.03 -5.30
N ASN A 378 -29.84 -15.11 -5.04
CA ASN A 378 -28.51 -15.03 -5.65
C ASN A 378 -27.39 -15.41 -4.67
N TYR A 379 -27.63 -15.33 -3.36
CA TYR A 379 -26.63 -15.46 -2.31
C TYR A 379 -25.78 -16.73 -2.44
N ASP A 380 -26.45 -17.89 -2.61
CA ASP A 380 -25.76 -19.18 -2.77
C ASP A 380 -24.96 -19.27 -4.07
N LYS A 381 -25.52 -18.71 -5.15
CA LYS A 381 -24.94 -18.76 -6.50
C LYS A 381 -23.67 -17.92 -6.61
N TYR A 382 -23.61 -16.76 -5.96
CA TYR A 382 -22.50 -15.82 -6.08
C TYR A 382 -21.65 -15.77 -4.82
N PHE A 383 -22.18 -15.30 -3.69
CA PHE A 383 -21.39 -15.05 -2.49
C PHE A 383 -20.83 -16.34 -1.88
N ASN A 384 -21.68 -17.34 -1.61
CA ASN A 384 -21.20 -18.62 -1.07
C ASN A 384 -20.29 -19.38 -2.03
N LYS A 385 -20.55 -19.27 -3.35
CA LYS A 385 -19.67 -19.86 -4.36
C LYS A 385 -18.29 -19.19 -4.39
N ALA A 386 -18.25 -17.86 -4.30
CA ALA A 386 -16.99 -17.11 -4.21
C ALA A 386 -16.21 -17.45 -2.94
N LEU A 387 -16.87 -17.61 -1.78
CA LEU A 387 -16.19 -18.07 -0.56
C LEU A 387 -15.55 -19.46 -0.72
N LYS A 388 -16.22 -20.39 -1.42
CA LYS A 388 -15.65 -21.71 -1.74
C LYS A 388 -14.42 -21.59 -2.67
N VAL A 389 -14.47 -20.74 -3.69
CA VAL A 389 -13.32 -20.48 -4.58
C VAL A 389 -12.16 -19.84 -3.82
N ARG A 390 -12.44 -18.86 -2.94
CA ARG A 390 -11.43 -18.28 -2.05
C ARG A 390 -10.74 -19.34 -1.19
N ARG A 391 -11.49 -20.33 -0.69
CA ARG A 391 -10.90 -21.46 0.05
C ARG A 391 -9.99 -22.31 -0.82
N LEU A 392 -10.32 -22.55 -2.10
CA LEU A 392 -9.44 -23.25 -3.04
C LEU A 392 -8.15 -22.47 -3.27
N ILE A 393 -8.22 -21.16 -3.52
CA ILE A 393 -7.05 -20.27 -3.66
C ILE A 393 -6.16 -20.36 -2.41
N SER A 394 -6.75 -20.25 -1.21
CA SER A 394 -6.00 -20.39 0.04
C SER A 394 -5.37 -21.78 0.19
N SER A 395 -6.05 -22.84 -0.27
CA SER A 395 -5.56 -24.22 -0.15
C SER A 395 -4.38 -24.49 -1.08
N ASP A 396 -4.28 -23.80 -2.22
CA ASP A 396 -3.12 -23.90 -3.11
C ASP A 396 -1.86 -23.37 -2.41
N PHE A 397 -1.97 -22.23 -1.72
CA PHE A 397 -0.87 -21.72 -0.90
C PHE A 397 -0.53 -22.69 0.24
N ASP A 398 -1.53 -23.21 0.97
CA ASP A 398 -1.28 -24.17 2.05
C ASP A 398 -0.45 -25.37 1.56
N LYS A 399 -0.77 -25.91 0.37
CA LYS A 399 -0.03 -27.01 -0.27
C LYS A 399 1.37 -26.60 -0.72
N VAL A 400 1.52 -25.43 -1.37
CA VAL A 400 2.81 -25.02 -1.94
C VAL A 400 3.87 -24.82 -0.85
N TRP A 401 3.46 -24.48 0.38
CA TRP A 401 4.36 -24.32 1.52
C TRP A 401 5.00 -25.62 2.01
N GLU A 402 4.47 -26.78 1.62
CA GLU A 402 5.10 -28.08 1.86
C GLU A 402 6.38 -28.24 1.01
N ASP A 403 6.42 -27.54 -0.12
CA ASP A 403 7.44 -27.67 -1.15
C ASP A 403 8.49 -26.56 -1.14
N VAL A 404 8.07 -25.32 -0.86
CA VAL A 404 8.92 -24.12 -0.91
C VAL A 404 8.69 -23.23 0.31
N GLN A 405 9.69 -22.40 0.67
CA GLN A 405 9.56 -21.47 1.79
C GLN A 405 8.97 -20.12 1.40
N LEU A 406 9.18 -19.71 0.14
CA LEU A 406 8.75 -18.43 -0.42
C LEU A 406 8.39 -18.63 -1.90
N LEU A 407 7.56 -17.74 -2.43
CA LEU A 407 7.32 -17.61 -3.86
C LEU A 407 7.99 -16.34 -4.38
N LEU A 408 8.54 -16.41 -5.58
CA LEU A 408 8.97 -15.24 -6.35
C LEU A 408 8.04 -15.09 -7.55
N THR A 409 7.39 -13.95 -7.68
CA THR A 409 6.46 -13.65 -8.78
C THR A 409 6.74 -12.25 -9.33
N PRO A 410 6.24 -11.89 -10.53
CA PRO A 410 6.08 -10.49 -10.90
C PRO A 410 5.20 -9.75 -9.89
N THR A 411 5.42 -8.45 -9.68
CA THR A 411 4.45 -7.61 -8.95
C THR A 411 3.35 -7.13 -9.88
N THR A 412 3.71 -6.72 -11.09
CA THR A 412 2.80 -6.19 -12.12
C THR A 412 3.12 -6.82 -13.47
N LEU A 413 2.16 -6.87 -14.39
CA LEU A 413 2.33 -7.52 -15.70
C LEU A 413 3.18 -6.71 -16.69
N SER A 414 3.28 -5.40 -16.47
CA SER A 414 4.07 -4.47 -17.25
C SER A 414 4.67 -3.38 -16.34
N THR A 415 5.42 -2.45 -16.91
CA THR A 415 5.67 -1.14 -16.29
C THR A 415 4.37 -0.36 -16.10
N ALA A 416 4.42 0.77 -15.38
CA ALA A 416 3.25 1.63 -15.24
C ALA A 416 2.69 2.02 -16.62
N PRO A 417 1.36 1.93 -16.83
CA PRO A 417 0.74 2.39 -18.07
C PRO A 417 0.63 3.92 -18.11
N LYS A 418 0.57 4.47 -19.32
CA LYS A 418 0.23 5.88 -19.52
C LYS A 418 -1.22 6.12 -19.15
N TYR A 419 -1.50 7.28 -18.54
CA TYR A 419 -2.83 7.70 -18.13
C TYR A 419 -3.84 7.61 -19.28
N LYS A 420 -3.49 8.14 -20.45
CA LYS A 420 -4.35 8.13 -21.64
C LYS A 420 -4.80 6.72 -22.08
N ASP A 421 -3.95 5.71 -21.89
CA ASP A 421 -4.26 4.33 -22.28
C ASP A 421 -5.02 3.61 -21.16
N PHE A 422 -4.72 3.97 -19.92
CA PHE A 422 -5.37 3.44 -18.73
C PHE A 422 -6.85 3.83 -18.65
N VAL A 423 -7.20 5.08 -18.94
CA VAL A 423 -8.59 5.58 -18.87
C VAL A 423 -9.50 5.05 -19.97
N ASN A 424 -8.95 4.41 -21.01
CA ASN A 424 -9.74 3.78 -22.08
C ASN A 424 -10.37 2.44 -21.64
N LYS A 425 -10.10 1.97 -20.43
CA LYS A 425 -10.62 0.73 -19.85
C LYS A 425 -11.58 1.04 -18.70
N THR A 426 -12.50 0.14 -18.42
CA THR A 426 -13.34 0.25 -17.21
C THR A 426 -12.49 0.05 -15.96
N ASN A 427 -12.90 0.60 -14.81
CA ASN A 427 -12.22 0.38 -13.52
C ASN A 427 -12.07 -1.13 -13.20
N ARG A 428 -13.03 -1.96 -13.60
CA ARG A 428 -12.95 -3.42 -13.45
C ARG A 428 -11.81 -4.02 -14.27
N ASP A 429 -11.71 -3.65 -15.54
CA ASP A 429 -10.68 -4.18 -16.45
C ASP A 429 -9.29 -3.66 -16.09
N GLN A 430 -9.21 -2.40 -15.64
CA GLN A 430 -7.99 -1.84 -15.05
C GLN A 430 -7.54 -2.71 -13.87
N CYS A 431 -8.36 -2.88 -12.83
CA CYS A 431 -8.01 -3.72 -11.68
C CYS A 431 -7.67 -5.16 -12.08
N ALA A 432 -8.42 -5.78 -13.01
CA ALA A 432 -8.17 -7.14 -13.46
C ALA A 432 -6.74 -7.34 -13.99
N LEU A 433 -6.22 -6.36 -14.74
CA LEU A 433 -4.85 -6.39 -15.28
C LEU A 433 -3.81 -5.97 -14.23
N GLN A 434 -4.09 -4.89 -13.50
CA GLN A 434 -3.11 -4.29 -12.60
C GLN A 434 -2.89 -5.09 -11.30
N ASP A 435 -3.89 -5.85 -10.87
CA ASP A 435 -3.88 -6.59 -9.61
C ASP A 435 -3.69 -8.11 -9.80
N TYR A 436 -3.53 -8.59 -11.04
CA TYR A 436 -3.45 -10.03 -11.37
C TYR A 436 -2.47 -10.79 -10.47
N CYS A 437 -1.22 -10.29 -10.37
CA CYS A 437 -0.17 -10.94 -9.59
C CYS A 437 -0.27 -10.70 -8.07
N THR A 438 -0.97 -9.65 -7.64
CA THR A 438 -0.98 -9.21 -6.23
C THR A 438 -2.17 -9.75 -5.46
N GLN A 439 -3.33 -9.85 -6.09
CA GLN A 439 -4.59 -10.14 -5.44
C GLN A 439 -4.67 -11.52 -4.75
N PRO A 440 -4.06 -12.60 -5.30
CA PRO A 440 -4.04 -13.90 -4.63
C PRO A 440 -3.52 -13.86 -3.18
N ALA A 441 -2.54 -13.01 -2.88
CA ALA A 441 -2.01 -12.87 -1.52
C ALA A 441 -3.05 -12.33 -0.52
N ASN A 442 -3.94 -11.42 -0.95
CA ASN A 442 -5.04 -10.91 -0.11
C ASN A 442 -6.11 -11.98 0.10
N MET A 443 -6.43 -12.73 -0.96
CA MET A 443 -7.39 -13.83 -0.90
C MET A 443 -6.99 -14.88 0.14
N ALA A 444 -5.69 -15.20 0.22
CA ALA A 444 -5.12 -16.14 1.17
C ALA A 444 -4.69 -15.53 2.51
N GLY A 445 -4.71 -14.20 2.67
CA GLY A 445 -4.31 -13.50 3.90
C GLY A 445 -2.80 -13.48 4.19
N ILE A 446 -1.97 -13.95 3.25
CA ILE A 446 -0.52 -14.15 3.42
C ILE A 446 0.31 -12.87 3.20
N PRO A 447 1.47 -12.70 3.85
CA PRO A 447 2.34 -11.54 3.63
C PRO A 447 2.98 -11.55 2.23
N ALA A 448 3.13 -10.37 1.64
CA ALA A 448 3.78 -10.17 0.35
C ALA A 448 4.51 -8.83 0.28
N VAL A 449 5.69 -8.80 -0.33
CA VAL A 449 6.50 -7.58 -0.49
C VAL A 449 6.92 -7.40 -1.95
N SER A 450 6.68 -6.20 -2.49
CA SER A 450 7.22 -5.75 -3.78
C SER A 450 8.58 -5.11 -3.57
N ILE A 451 9.54 -5.42 -4.45
CA ILE A 451 10.92 -4.96 -4.42
C ILE A 451 11.27 -4.44 -5.82
N PRO A 452 11.78 -3.20 -5.95
CA PRO A 452 12.21 -2.67 -7.24
C PRO A 452 13.53 -3.33 -7.65
N ILE A 453 13.61 -3.76 -8.92
CA ILE A 453 14.69 -4.60 -9.43
C ILE A 453 15.59 -3.82 -10.38
N LYS A 454 15.04 -3.32 -11.48
CA LYS A 454 15.78 -2.51 -12.47
C LYS A 454 14.84 -1.52 -13.16
N LEU A 455 15.41 -0.65 -13.98
CA LEU A 455 14.62 0.18 -14.90
C LEU A 455 14.43 -0.58 -16.22
N SER A 456 13.26 -0.41 -16.83
CA SER A 456 12.96 -0.84 -18.19
C SER A 456 13.77 -0.05 -19.22
N ASN A 457 13.69 -0.49 -20.47
CA ASN A 457 14.23 0.24 -21.62
C ASN A 457 13.63 1.65 -21.75
N SER A 458 12.39 1.84 -21.30
CA SER A 458 11.71 3.13 -21.24
C SER A 458 12.02 3.96 -19.97
N GLY A 459 12.92 3.50 -19.12
CA GLY A 459 13.32 4.19 -17.88
C GLY A 459 12.31 4.12 -16.74
N MET A 460 11.34 3.19 -16.82
CA MET A 460 10.29 2.97 -15.82
C MET A 460 10.67 1.82 -14.87
N PRO A 461 10.26 1.82 -13.60
CA PRO A 461 10.59 0.73 -12.68
C PRO A 461 9.98 -0.62 -13.09
N LEU A 462 10.78 -1.68 -12.96
CA LEU A 462 10.38 -3.08 -13.00
C LEU A 462 10.61 -3.68 -11.61
N SER A 463 9.59 -4.34 -11.07
CA SER A 463 9.62 -4.87 -9.69
C SER A 463 9.13 -6.32 -9.66
N LEU A 464 9.65 -7.06 -8.69
CA LEU A 464 9.21 -8.41 -8.38
C LEU A 464 8.64 -8.46 -6.96
N GLN A 465 7.88 -9.50 -6.71
CA GLN A 465 7.18 -9.76 -5.47
C GLN A 465 7.69 -11.05 -4.85
N LEU A 466 7.90 -11.00 -3.53
CA LEU A 466 8.01 -12.20 -2.72
C LEU A 466 6.70 -12.41 -1.96
N MET A 467 6.23 -13.66 -1.89
CA MET A 467 5.15 -14.07 -0.99
C MET A 467 5.68 -15.11 0.01
N GLY A 468 5.19 -15.07 1.24
CA GLY A 468 5.52 -16.07 2.25
C GLY A 468 4.29 -16.52 3.02
N ARG A 469 4.41 -17.61 3.77
CA ARG A 469 3.33 -18.09 4.65
C ARG A 469 3.00 -17.07 5.76
N ASN A 470 1.82 -17.23 6.37
CA ASN A 470 1.39 -16.38 7.48
C ASN A 470 2.47 -16.26 8.57
N LEU A 471 2.72 -15.02 9.01
CA LEU A 471 3.71 -14.67 10.03
C LEU A 471 5.18 -14.94 9.66
N SER A 472 5.50 -15.12 8.37
CA SER A 472 6.87 -15.29 7.88
C SER A 472 7.57 -14.01 7.43
N GLU A 473 7.08 -12.83 7.83
CA GLU A 473 7.70 -11.54 7.54
C GLU A 473 9.20 -11.49 7.84
N PRO A 474 9.75 -12.10 8.93
CA PRO A 474 11.19 -12.10 9.16
C PRO A 474 12.00 -12.72 8.02
N MET A 475 11.56 -13.87 7.50
CA MET A 475 12.24 -14.58 6.40
C MET A 475 11.97 -13.90 5.06
N LEU A 476 10.73 -13.47 4.84
CA LEU A 476 10.31 -12.73 3.65
C LEU A 476 11.13 -11.45 3.47
N LEU A 477 11.22 -10.63 4.51
CA LEU A 477 11.96 -9.36 4.48
C LEU A 477 13.48 -9.58 4.51
N ALA A 478 13.97 -10.67 5.10
CA ALA A 478 15.39 -11.01 4.99
C ALA A 478 15.78 -11.29 3.53
N LEU A 479 15.02 -12.14 2.81
CA LEU A 479 15.29 -12.40 1.39
C LEU A 479 15.08 -11.15 0.55
N ALA A 480 14.05 -10.35 0.86
CA ALA A 480 13.83 -9.08 0.16
C ALA A 480 15.04 -8.15 0.26
N LYS A 481 15.63 -8.03 1.46
CA LYS A 481 16.84 -7.23 1.70
C LYS A 481 18.06 -7.80 0.98
N TYR A 482 18.17 -9.12 0.89
CA TYR A 482 19.22 -9.78 0.12
C TYR A 482 19.12 -9.42 -1.37
N ILE A 483 17.92 -9.52 -1.96
CA ILE A 483 17.66 -9.14 -3.36
C ILE A 483 17.94 -7.64 -3.57
N GLU A 484 17.38 -6.76 -2.73
CA GLU A 484 17.61 -5.31 -2.77
C GLU A 484 19.10 -4.96 -2.86
N ASN A 485 19.94 -5.63 -2.07
CA ASN A 485 21.38 -5.40 -2.05
C ASN A 485 22.10 -5.83 -3.33
N ILE A 486 21.68 -6.93 -3.96
CA ILE A 486 22.35 -7.42 -5.17
C ILE A 486 21.93 -6.62 -6.40
N VAL A 487 20.65 -6.27 -6.51
CA VAL A 487 20.14 -5.56 -7.69
C VAL A 487 20.44 -4.06 -7.65
N ALA A 488 20.62 -3.49 -6.45
CA ALA A 488 21.04 -2.10 -6.23
C ALA A 488 20.23 -1.07 -7.06
N PHE A 489 18.90 -1.19 -7.03
CA PHE A 489 18.01 -0.33 -7.81
C PHE A 489 18.25 1.18 -7.53
N PRO A 490 18.34 2.03 -8.56
CA PRO A 490 18.56 3.46 -8.38
C PRO A 490 17.29 4.14 -7.83
N GLN A 491 17.38 4.78 -6.66
CA GLN A 491 16.23 5.47 -6.06
C GLN A 491 15.90 6.78 -6.80
N TYR A 492 14.61 7.08 -7.03
CA TYR A 492 14.21 8.31 -7.73
C TYR A 492 14.74 9.58 -7.05
N SER A 493 14.72 9.64 -5.72
CA SER A 493 15.13 10.81 -4.94
C SER A 493 16.58 11.23 -5.20
N THR A 494 17.45 10.35 -5.68
CA THR A 494 18.82 10.72 -6.05
C THR A 494 18.88 11.53 -7.36
N ARG A 495 17.85 11.46 -8.21
CA ARG A 495 17.71 12.32 -9.40
C ARG A 495 17.30 13.77 -9.05
N LEU A 496 16.90 14.02 -7.80
CA LEU A 496 16.55 15.34 -7.28
C LEU A 496 17.72 16.04 -6.55
N LEU A 497 18.91 15.43 -6.56
CA LEU A 497 20.16 16.02 -6.07
C LEU A 497 20.77 16.89 -7.16
#